data_AF-A0A523X049-F1
#
_entry.id   AF-A0A523X049-F1
#
_cell.length_a   1.000
_cell.length_b   1.000
_cell.length_c   1.000
_cell.angle_alpha   90.00
_cell.angle_beta   90.00
_cell.angle_gamma   90.00
#
_symmetry.space_group_name_H-M   'P 1'
#
loop_
_entity.id
_entity.type
_entity.pdbx_description
1 polymer ?
#
loop_
_entity_poly.entity_id
_entity_poly.type
_entity_poly.pdbx_seq_one_letter_code
_entity_poly.pdbx_strand_id
1 'polypeptide(L)'
;MKELLDYLLQFIPPFPQILIFCLVSATAILGSGFLSGVLKRYAHWKTGYTRKTLHFLIFFTAVGLHIWGGMPAVNILGIGMGIFVFLSVWAGDGNFFFESMAREKDFPRRGYFVIVPYLTTAMGGMISNLLFGSSAIMGYIMCGAGD
;
A
#
# COMPACT_ATOMS: atom_id res chain seq x y z
N MET A 1 -5.26 33.23 -0.56
CA MET A 1 -4.04 32.51 -0.97
C MET A 1 -3.21 32.05 0.22
N LYS A 2 -2.92 32.93 1.20
CA LYS A 2 -2.24 32.57 2.46
C LYS A 2 -3.03 31.54 3.29
N GLU A 3 -4.34 31.77 3.48
CA GLU A 3 -5.21 30.83 4.21
C GLU A 3 -5.34 29.45 3.54
N LEU A 4 -5.40 29.41 2.21
CA LEU A 4 -5.41 28.15 1.47
C LEU A 4 -4.08 27.41 1.62
N LEU A 5 -2.97 28.14 1.57
CA LEU A 5 -1.64 27.57 1.77
C LEU A 5 -1.48 27.04 3.20
N ASP A 6 -1.91 27.79 4.21
CA ASP A 6 -1.85 27.38 5.61
C ASP A 6 -2.73 26.14 5.86
N TYR A 7 -3.92 26.08 5.25
CA TYR A 7 -4.78 24.90 5.26
C TYR A 7 -4.16 23.69 4.55
N LEU A 8 -3.38 23.89 3.48
CA LEU A 8 -2.68 22.78 2.81
C LEU A 8 -1.45 22.32 3.60
N LEU A 9 -0.73 23.25 4.21
CA LEU A 9 0.49 22.97 4.99
C LEU A 9 0.18 22.18 6.28
N GLN A 10 -1.03 22.28 6.84
CA GLN A 10 -1.43 21.48 8.00
C GLN A 10 -1.45 19.96 7.73
N PHE A 11 -1.49 19.55 6.45
CA PHE A 11 -1.44 18.14 6.05
C PHE A 11 -0.01 17.63 5.85
N ILE A 12 1.00 18.50 5.97
CA ILE A 12 2.41 18.11 5.88
C ILE A 12 2.95 17.97 7.32
N PRO A 13 3.25 16.75 7.77
CA PRO A 13 3.80 16.56 9.10
C PRO A 13 5.21 17.16 9.18
N PRO A 14 5.68 17.58 10.37
CA PRO A 14 7.03 18.09 10.55
C PRO A 14 8.08 17.08 10.06
N PHE A 15 9.18 17.59 9.51
CA PHE A 15 10.20 16.78 8.80
C PHE A 15 10.67 15.51 9.56
N PRO A 16 10.88 15.52 10.89
CA PRO A 16 11.22 14.29 11.63
C PRO A 16 10.14 13.21 11.57
N GLN A 17 8.86 13.58 11.59
CA GLN A 17 7.75 12.64 11.47
C GLN A 17 7.67 12.04 10.06
N ILE A 18 7.97 12.82 9.02
CA ILE A 18 8.07 12.30 7.64
C ILE A 18 9.12 11.19 7.59
N LEU A 19 10.30 11.39 8.16
CA LEU A 19 11.36 10.36 8.15
C LEU A 19 10.93 9.08 8.88
N ILE A 20 10.27 9.22 10.03
CA ILE A 20 9.78 8.08 10.80
C ILE A 20 8.71 7.32 10.00
N PHE A 21 7.70 8.01 9.47
CA PHE A 21 6.64 7.37 8.68
C PHE A 21 7.17 6.76 7.39
N CYS A 22 8.16 7.38 6.74
CA CYS A 22 8.86 6.81 5.60
C CYS A 22 9.58 5.52 5.98
N LEU A 23 10.31 5.50 7.09
CA LEU A 23 11.05 4.31 7.55
C LEU A 23 10.10 3.16 7.89
N VAL A 24 9.03 3.44 8.63
CA VAL A 24 8.01 2.44 9.00
C VAL A 24 7.32 1.92 7.74
N SER A 25 6.91 2.81 6.83
CA SER A 25 6.26 2.42 5.57
C SER A 25 7.19 1.60 4.69
N ALA A 26 8.44 2.01 4.52
CA ALA A 26 9.43 1.28 3.73
C ALA A 26 9.70 -0.11 4.31
N THR A 27 9.84 -0.21 5.64
CA THR A 27 10.02 -1.49 6.32
C THR A 27 8.82 -2.40 6.11
N ALA A 28 7.60 -1.87 6.26
CA ALA A 28 6.38 -2.65 6.04
C ALA A 28 6.25 -3.10 4.59
N ILE A 29 6.47 -2.21 3.62
CA ILE A 29 6.36 -2.51 2.18
C ILE A 29 7.42 -3.55 1.77
N LEU A 30 8.69 -3.30 2.07
CA LEU A 30 9.77 -4.19 1.67
C LEU A 30 9.71 -5.51 2.44
N GLY A 31 9.37 -5.49 3.74
CA GLY A 31 9.23 -6.68 4.55
C GLY A 31 8.08 -7.57 4.08
N SER A 32 6.89 -7.00 3.85
CA SER A 32 5.72 -7.75 3.35
C SER A 32 5.90 -8.22 1.91
N GLY A 33 6.50 -7.40 1.04
CA GLY A 33 6.85 -7.77 -0.33
C GLY A 33 7.90 -8.89 -0.36
N PHE A 34 8.91 -8.80 0.51
CA PHE A 34 9.95 -9.83 0.62
C PHE A 34 9.38 -11.15 1.12
N LEU A 35 8.58 -11.12 2.19
CA LEU A 35 7.88 -12.29 2.70
C LEU A 35 7.00 -12.93 1.61
N SER A 36 6.20 -12.14 0.90
CA SER A 36 5.33 -12.61 -0.18
C SER A 36 6.13 -13.23 -1.32
N GLY A 37 7.27 -12.64 -1.69
CA GLY A 37 8.20 -13.19 -2.67
C GLY A 37 8.85 -14.50 -2.21
N VAL A 38 9.26 -14.60 -0.94
CA VAL A 38 9.83 -15.83 -0.37
C VAL A 38 8.78 -16.95 -0.39
N LEU A 39 7.57 -16.66 0.07
CA LEU A 39 6.45 -17.61 0.07
C LEU A 39 6.11 -18.06 -1.36
N LYS A 40 6.18 -17.15 -2.33
CA LYS A 40 5.96 -17.48 -3.74
C LYS A 40 7.06 -18.37 -4.30
N ARG A 41 8.32 -17.96 -4.16
CA ARG A 41 9.47 -18.57 -4.85
C ARG A 41 9.93 -19.88 -4.19
N TYR A 42 9.96 -19.91 -2.86
CA TYR A 42 10.56 -21.03 -2.11
C TYR A 42 9.52 -21.91 -1.44
N ALA A 43 8.38 -21.35 -0.99
CA ALA A 43 7.28 -22.16 -0.44
C ALA A 43 6.22 -22.55 -1.47
N HIS A 44 6.40 -22.11 -2.74
CA HIS A 44 5.51 -22.41 -3.86
C HIS A 44 4.03 -22.03 -3.62
N TRP A 45 3.78 -21.00 -2.82
CA TRP A 45 2.42 -20.53 -2.60
C TRP A 45 1.78 -20.01 -3.89
N LYS A 46 0.48 -20.27 -4.06
CA LYS A 46 -0.30 -19.68 -5.15
C LYS A 46 -0.33 -18.16 -4.98
N THR A 47 -0.26 -17.42 -6.08
CA THR A 47 -0.19 -15.95 -6.05
C THR A 47 -1.39 -15.30 -5.35
N GLY A 48 -2.54 -15.96 -5.34
CA GLY A 48 -3.69 -15.51 -4.57
C GLY A 48 -3.40 -15.39 -3.06
N TYR A 49 -2.63 -16.31 -2.48
CA TYR A 49 -2.28 -16.27 -1.06
C TYR A 49 -1.21 -15.22 -0.76
N THR A 50 -0.18 -15.12 -1.61
CA THR A 50 0.90 -14.13 -1.39
C THR A 50 0.39 -12.70 -1.56
N ARG A 51 -0.56 -12.45 -2.47
CA ARG A 51 -1.27 -11.16 -2.56
C ARG A 51 -2.05 -10.84 -1.29
N LYS A 52 -2.81 -11.79 -0.75
CA LYS A 52 -3.56 -11.60 0.50
C LYS A 52 -2.62 -11.31 1.66
N THR A 53 -1.48 -12.00 1.76
CA THR A 53 -0.46 -11.72 2.77
C THR A 53 0.05 -10.28 2.65
N LEU A 54 0.39 -9.85 1.43
CA LEU A 54 0.82 -8.47 1.17
C LEU A 54 -0.27 -7.46 1.57
N HIS A 55 -1.50 -7.63 1.07
CA HIS A 55 -2.61 -6.72 1.39
C HIS A 55 -2.90 -6.67 2.88
N PHE A 56 -3.03 -7.81 3.54
CA PHE A 56 -3.26 -7.89 4.98
C PHE A 56 -2.24 -7.07 5.76
N LEU A 57 -0.94 -7.30 5.52
CA LEU A 57 0.13 -6.59 6.23
C LEU A 57 0.13 -5.08 5.95
N ILE A 58 -0.09 -4.68 4.69
CA ILE A 58 -0.12 -3.26 4.30
C ILE A 58 -1.34 -2.55 4.87
N PHE A 59 -2.53 -3.16 4.85
CA PHE A 59 -3.73 -2.55 5.42
C PHE A 59 -3.67 -2.44 6.95
N PHE A 60 -3.14 -3.44 7.65
CA PHE A 60 -2.94 -3.34 9.10
C PHE A 60 -1.86 -2.31 9.46
N THR A 61 -0.82 -2.18 8.63
CA THR A 61 0.14 -1.08 8.76
C THR A 61 -0.54 0.28 8.54
N ALA A 62 -1.41 0.41 7.53
CA ALA A 62 -2.18 1.63 7.28
C ALA A 62 -3.07 1.99 8.47
N VAL A 63 -3.70 1.02 9.13
CA VAL A 63 -4.45 1.22 10.38
C VAL A 63 -3.56 1.80 11.47
N GLY A 64 -2.41 1.17 11.73
CA GLY A 64 -1.45 1.65 12.74
C GLY A 64 -0.95 3.07 12.44
N LEU A 65 -0.61 3.34 11.18
CA LEU A 65 -0.17 4.67 10.74
C LEU A 65 -1.29 5.71 10.82
N HIS A 66 -2.54 5.36 10.50
CA HIS A 66 -3.67 6.27 10.64
C HIS A 66 -3.88 6.63 12.12
N ILE A 67 -3.90 5.63 13.01
CA ILE A 67 -4.06 5.87 14.46
C ILE A 67 -2.95 6.79 14.98
N TRP A 68 -1.71 6.59 14.51
CA TRP A 68 -0.57 7.33 15.02
C TRP A 68 -0.38 8.72 14.42
N GLY A 69 -0.48 8.84 13.10
CA GLY A 69 -0.13 10.05 12.34
C GLY A 69 -1.22 10.54 11.39
N GLY A 70 -2.42 9.97 11.49
CA GLY A 70 -3.55 10.35 10.66
C GLY A 70 -3.37 10.04 9.18
N MET A 71 -4.16 10.74 8.37
CA MET A 71 -4.14 10.66 6.91
C MET A 71 -2.75 10.94 6.29
N PRO A 72 -1.95 11.91 6.77
CA PRO A 72 -0.61 12.14 6.23
C PRO A 72 0.32 10.92 6.31
N ALA A 73 0.30 10.18 7.43
CA ALA A 73 1.12 8.98 7.59
C ALA A 73 0.69 7.87 6.61
N VAL A 74 -0.62 7.72 6.38
CA VAL A 74 -1.17 6.75 5.42
C VAL A 74 -0.84 7.14 3.98
N ASN A 75 -0.83 8.43 3.66
CA ASN A 75 -0.42 8.90 2.33
C ASN A 75 1.04 8.58 2.02
N ILE A 76 1.93 8.70 3.01
CA ILE A 76 3.34 8.29 2.86
C ILE A 76 3.42 6.80 2.52
N LEU A 77 2.67 5.95 3.22
CA LEU A 77 2.56 4.53 2.90
C LEU A 77 2.00 4.31 1.48
N GLY A 78 0.93 5.00 1.11
CA GLY A 78 0.29 4.88 -0.21
C GLY A 78 1.21 5.27 -1.37
N ILE A 79 1.97 6.36 -1.22
CA ILE A 79 2.97 6.80 -2.19
C ILE A 79 4.11 5.79 -2.29
N GLY A 80 4.66 5.37 -1.14
CA GLY A 80 5.72 4.35 -1.10
C GLY A 80 5.29 3.04 -1.75
N MET A 81 4.06 2.60 -1.48
CA MET A 81 3.48 1.41 -2.11
C MET A 81 3.30 1.59 -3.61
N GLY A 82 2.92 2.80 -4.07
CA GLY A 82 2.84 3.11 -5.49
C GLY A 82 4.18 2.99 -6.20
N ILE A 83 5.25 3.52 -5.60
CA ILE A 83 6.62 3.36 -6.10
C ILE A 83 6.99 1.87 -6.17
N PHE A 84 6.74 1.11 -5.09
CA PHE A 84 7.02 -0.32 -5.04
C PHE A 84 6.27 -1.12 -6.10
N VAL A 85 4.96 -0.88 -6.26
CA VAL A 85 4.12 -1.54 -7.28
C VAL A 85 4.61 -1.17 -8.67
N PHE A 86 4.88 0.11 -8.94
CA PHE A 86 5.37 0.56 -10.23
C PHE A 86 6.70 -0.10 -10.60
N LEU A 87 7.68 -0.08 -9.68
CA LEU A 87 8.99 -0.70 -9.91
C LEU A 87 8.88 -2.22 -10.10
N SER A 88 8.00 -2.89 -9.34
CA SER A 88 7.77 -4.33 -9.48
C SER A 88 7.14 -4.66 -10.84
N VAL A 89 6.12 -3.91 -11.27
CA VAL A 89 5.47 -4.13 -12.57
C VAL A 89 6.41 -3.80 -13.73
N TRP A 90 7.22 -2.75 -13.60
CA TRP A 90 8.22 -2.39 -14.59
C TRP A 90 9.31 -3.47 -14.74
N ALA A 91 9.71 -4.11 -13.64
CA ALA A 91 10.66 -5.23 -13.68
C ALA A 91 10.09 -6.47 -14.38
N GLY A 92 8.77 -6.65 -14.37
CA GLY A 92 8.07 -7.64 -15.20
C GLY A 92 8.27 -9.10 -14.80
N ASP A 93 7.98 -10.00 -15.75
CA ASP A 93 7.95 -11.45 -15.55
C ASP A 93 9.30 -11.99 -15.03
N GLY A 94 9.23 -12.94 -14.08
CA GLY A 94 10.41 -13.54 -13.44
C GLY A 94 11.02 -12.72 -12.30
N ASN A 95 10.65 -11.43 -12.16
CA ASN A 95 11.07 -10.63 -11.02
C ASN A 95 10.46 -11.14 -9.70
N PHE A 96 11.27 -11.15 -8.65
CA PHE A 96 10.90 -11.70 -7.34
C PHE A 96 9.63 -11.06 -6.74
N PHE A 97 9.54 -9.74 -6.74
CA PHE A 97 8.38 -9.03 -6.19
C PHE A 97 7.18 -9.10 -7.14
N PHE A 98 7.41 -8.96 -8.44
CA PHE A 98 6.36 -9.04 -9.44
C PHE A 98 5.62 -10.39 -9.38
N GLU A 99 6.36 -11.51 -9.37
CA GLU A 99 5.77 -12.85 -9.36
C GLU A 99 4.96 -13.15 -8.09
N SER A 100 5.25 -12.44 -6.99
CA SER A 100 4.47 -12.53 -5.75
C SER A 100 3.09 -11.88 -5.82
N MET A 101 2.86 -10.98 -6.79
CA MET A 101 1.64 -10.18 -6.93
C MET A 101 0.87 -10.47 -8.23
N ALA A 102 1.58 -10.73 -9.31
CA ALA A 102 1.03 -10.92 -10.64
C ALA A 102 0.50 -12.36 -10.80
N ARG A 103 -0.82 -12.55 -10.91
CA ARG A 103 -1.37 -13.90 -11.10
C ARG A 103 -1.02 -14.41 -12.50
N GLU A 104 -0.78 -15.70 -12.61
CA GLU A 104 -0.40 -16.36 -13.86
C GLU A 104 -1.57 -16.35 -14.86
N LYS A 105 -2.80 -16.54 -14.35
CA LYS A 105 -4.03 -16.53 -15.15
C LYS A 105 -4.39 -15.17 -15.79
N ASP A 106 -3.76 -14.09 -15.34
CA ASP A 106 -4.02 -12.74 -15.84
C ASP A 106 -3.16 -12.41 -17.09
N PHE A 107 -2.42 -13.40 -17.62
CA PHE A 107 -1.65 -13.28 -18.87
C PHE A 107 -2.57 -12.97 -20.06
N PRO A 108 -2.16 -12.11 -21.01
CA PRO A 108 -0.85 -11.44 -21.13
C PRO A 108 -0.72 -10.12 -20.33
N ARG A 109 -1.78 -9.63 -19.68
CA ARG A 109 -1.80 -8.29 -19.06
C ARG A 109 -1.64 -8.33 -17.54
N ARG A 110 -0.76 -9.19 -17.02
CA ARG A 110 -0.64 -9.45 -15.56
C ARG A 110 -0.39 -8.17 -14.75
N GLY A 111 0.49 -7.29 -15.23
CA GLY A 111 0.80 -6.01 -14.56
C GLY A 111 -0.39 -5.05 -14.47
N TYR A 112 -1.28 -5.04 -15.46
CA TYR A 112 -2.51 -4.24 -15.42
C TYR A 112 -3.41 -4.65 -14.25
N PHE A 113 -3.50 -5.95 -13.97
CA PHE A 113 -4.25 -6.51 -12.83
C PHE A 113 -3.53 -6.39 -11.47
N VAL A 114 -2.38 -5.71 -11.44
CA VAL A 114 -1.73 -5.22 -10.22
C VAL A 114 -1.96 -3.71 -10.07
N ILE A 115 -1.74 -2.94 -11.14
CA ILE A 115 -1.87 -1.46 -11.13
C ILE A 115 -3.31 -1.03 -10.85
N VAL A 116 -4.29 -1.58 -11.56
CA VAL A 116 -5.69 -1.13 -11.42
C VAL A 116 -6.21 -1.34 -10.00
N PRO A 117 -6.07 -2.53 -9.39
CA PRO A 117 -6.45 -2.72 -7.99
C PRO A 117 -5.74 -1.76 -7.03
N TYR A 118 -4.43 -1.50 -7.23
CA TYR A 118 -3.70 -0.53 -6.42
C TYR A 118 -4.33 0.87 -6.51
N LEU A 119 -4.59 1.36 -7.73
CA LEU A 119 -5.18 2.69 -7.94
C LEU A 119 -6.59 2.76 -7.34
N THR A 120 -7.42 1.75 -7.53
CA THR A 120 -8.77 1.72 -6.96
C THR A 120 -8.75 1.69 -5.43
N THR A 121 -7.80 0.97 -4.84
CA THR A 121 -7.62 0.93 -3.38
C THR A 121 -7.14 2.28 -2.84
N ALA A 122 -6.15 2.90 -3.50
CA ALA A 122 -5.64 4.21 -3.10
C ALA A 122 -6.75 5.28 -3.18
N MET A 123 -7.51 5.30 -4.27
CA MET A 123 -8.66 6.20 -4.42
C MET A 123 -9.74 5.93 -3.37
N GLY A 124 -10.09 4.66 -3.14
CA GLY A 124 -11.05 4.26 -2.11
C GLY A 124 -10.62 4.73 -0.72
N GLY A 125 -9.33 4.61 -0.39
CA GLY A 125 -8.74 5.15 0.83
C GLY A 125 -8.90 6.66 0.93
N MET A 126 -8.46 7.42 -0.09
CA MET A 126 -8.59 8.88 -0.09
C MET A 126 -10.04 9.35 0.05
N ILE A 127 -10.97 8.76 -0.72
CA ILE A 127 -12.40 9.08 -0.66
C ILE A 127 -12.95 8.74 0.73
N SER A 128 -12.58 7.60 1.30
CA SER A 128 -13.04 7.22 2.65
C SER A 128 -12.57 8.21 3.72
N ASN A 129 -11.35 8.72 3.62
CA ASN A 129 -10.86 9.75 4.56
C ASN A 129 -11.55 11.08 4.35
N LEU A 130 -11.82 11.45 3.11
CA LEU A 130 -12.52 12.70 2.79
C LEU A 130 -13.96 12.69 3.33
N LEU A 131 -14.65 11.56 3.21
CA LEU A 131 -16.07 11.43 3.61
C LEU A 131 -16.25 11.07 5.09
N PHE A 132 -15.35 10.29 5.68
CA PHE A 132 -15.54 9.69 7.00
C PHE A 132 -14.41 10.01 8.00
N GLY A 133 -13.39 10.77 7.60
CA GLY A 133 -12.30 11.19 8.50
C GLY A 133 -11.66 10.01 9.23
N SER A 134 -11.61 10.08 10.56
CA SER A 134 -11.04 9.03 11.42
C SER A 134 -11.77 7.68 11.32
N SER A 135 -13.07 7.67 10.99
CA SER A 135 -13.82 6.42 10.80
C SER A 135 -13.38 5.63 9.56
N ALA A 136 -12.59 6.23 8.65
CA ALA A 136 -12.02 5.54 7.49
C ALA A 136 -11.09 4.36 7.89
N ILE A 137 -10.59 4.35 9.13
CA ILE A 137 -9.83 3.22 9.70
C ILE A 137 -10.62 1.91 9.59
N MET A 138 -11.94 1.94 9.78
CA MET A 138 -12.78 0.75 9.64
C MET A 138 -12.74 0.20 8.21
N GLY A 139 -12.72 1.09 7.20
CA GLY A 139 -12.55 0.69 5.81
C GLY A 139 -11.24 -0.03 5.57
N TYR A 140 -10.14 0.43 6.17
CA TYR A 140 -8.84 -0.23 6.05
C TYR A 140 -8.83 -1.62 6.68
N ILE A 141 -9.40 -1.76 7.89
CA ILE A 141 -9.51 -3.04 8.58
C ILE A 141 -10.35 -4.01 7.74
N MET A 142 -11.50 -3.55 7.24
CA MET A 142 -12.39 -4.39 6.43
C MET A 142 -11.76 -4.79 5.10
N CYS A 143 -11.04 -3.87 4.43
CA CYS A 143 -10.28 -4.21 3.22
C CYS A 143 -9.14 -5.19 3.51
N GLY A 144 -8.41 -5.02 4.62
CA GLY A 144 -7.31 -5.90 4.99
C GLY A 144 -7.77 -7.30 5.42
N ALA A 145 -8.86 -7.39 6.17
CA ALA A 145 -9.38 -8.65 6.69
C ALA A 145 -10.31 -9.39 5.70
N GLY A 146 -10.98 -8.64 4.82
CA GLY A 146 -11.97 -9.18 3.88
C GLY A 146 -11.40 -9.62 2.52
N ASP A 147 -10.17 -9.24 2.18
CA ASP A 147 -9.51 -9.61 0.91
C ASP A 147 -9.12 -11.08 0.81
#